data_AF-A0A358L7E0-F1
#
_entry.id   AF-A0A358L7E0-F1
#
_cell.length_a   1.000
_cell.length_b   1.000
_cell.length_c   1.000
_cell.angle_alpha   90.00
_cell.angle_beta   90.00
_cell.angle_gamma   90.00
#
_symmetry.space_group_name_H-M   'P 1'
#
loop_
_entity.id
_entity.type
_entity.pdbx_description
1 polymer ?
#
loop_
_entity_poly.entity_id
_entity_poly.type
_entity_poly.pdbx_seq_one_letter_code
_entity_poly.pdbx_strand_id
1 'polypeptide(L)'
;GKERGVPWGVSESGYHAFDVQHNYQYQAFGVPGLGLRRGLADDMVVAPYATLLALLVAPQKACENLFTLEKNGACGEYGFYEALDYTPSRLASGQLFSVVQSWMAHHQGMAFQALGHLLFDAPMATRFMLNPAFRSASLLLQERVPDAVELYSPRRHFESHEGRVKPVRYEPRIFTQAVTPTPEIQLLSNGHYHLMITTGGGGYSRWKNIALTRWRSDTTRDNWGTFCYIRDPLTDEVWSNTWQPMGGNADISNDEIIFTDAGAEFTRVLGSVSVKTQVVISPEDDIELRRVTLVHHGRTPRTLELTTYAEVVL
;
A
#
# COMPACT_ATOMS: atom_id res chain seq x y z
N GLY A 1 -17.69 -7.75 -14.17
CA GLY A 1 -17.06 -8.84 -14.94
C GLY A 1 -16.94 -8.46 -16.40
N LYS A 2 -17.80 -9.02 -17.27
CA LYS A 2 -17.73 -8.86 -18.74
C LYS A 2 -17.59 -7.42 -19.24
N GLU A 3 -18.40 -6.48 -18.74
CA GLU A 3 -18.34 -5.07 -19.16
C GLU A 3 -16.98 -4.40 -18.91
N ARG A 4 -16.25 -4.84 -17.88
CA ARG A 4 -14.94 -4.29 -17.52
C ARG A 4 -13.77 -5.21 -17.90
N GLY A 5 -14.03 -6.35 -18.57
CA GLY A 5 -12.99 -7.28 -18.97
C GLY A 5 -12.25 -7.99 -17.83
N VAL A 6 -12.83 -8.04 -16.62
CA VAL A 6 -12.22 -8.66 -15.43
C VAL A 6 -13.06 -9.84 -14.93
N PRO A 7 -12.51 -10.75 -14.09
CA PRO A 7 -13.29 -11.74 -13.36
C PRO A 7 -14.44 -11.09 -12.56
N TRP A 8 -15.42 -11.90 -12.15
CA TRP A 8 -16.54 -11.41 -11.33
C TRP A 8 -16.46 -11.93 -9.90
N GLY A 9 -17.31 -11.41 -9.01
CA GLY A 9 -17.29 -11.69 -7.57
C GLY A 9 -17.01 -10.43 -6.78
N VAL A 10 -17.98 -9.52 -6.71
CA VAL A 10 -17.85 -8.27 -5.95
C VAL A 10 -18.62 -8.43 -4.65
N SER A 11 -17.96 -8.17 -3.53
CA SER A 11 -18.57 -8.15 -2.20
C SER A 11 -17.69 -7.35 -1.24
N GLU A 12 -18.06 -7.28 0.03
CA GLU A 12 -17.22 -6.71 1.07
C GLU A 12 -15.87 -7.42 1.13
N SER A 13 -14.76 -6.68 1.08
CA SER A 13 -13.43 -7.29 1.05
C SER A 13 -12.33 -6.32 1.41
N GLY A 14 -11.14 -6.88 1.63
CA GLY A 14 -9.90 -6.11 1.64
C GLY A 14 -9.57 -5.55 0.25
N TYR A 15 -8.88 -4.42 0.20
CA TYR A 15 -8.41 -3.80 -1.04
C TYR A 15 -6.98 -3.28 -0.91
N HIS A 16 -6.33 -2.96 -2.04
CA HIS A 16 -4.90 -2.64 -2.08
C HIS A 16 -4.64 -1.18 -1.67
N ALA A 17 -4.99 -0.86 -0.43
CA ALA A 17 -4.58 0.33 0.30
C ALA A 17 -4.18 -0.08 1.71
N PHE A 18 -3.28 0.69 2.32
CA PHE A 18 -2.67 0.33 3.59
C PHE A 18 -2.91 1.41 4.65
N ASP A 19 -3.02 1.01 5.93
CA ASP A 19 -2.84 1.93 7.05
C ASP A 19 -1.35 2.12 7.37
N VAL A 20 -1.05 2.94 8.38
CA VAL A 20 0.33 3.21 8.83
C VAL A 20 1.05 1.99 9.41
N GLN A 21 0.31 0.93 9.75
CA GLN A 21 0.87 -0.35 10.19
C GLN A 21 1.00 -1.35 9.03
N HIS A 22 0.76 -0.91 7.78
CA HIS A 22 0.77 -1.73 6.58
C HIS A 22 -0.30 -2.84 6.55
N ASN A 23 -1.45 -2.62 7.20
CA ASN A 23 -2.60 -3.50 7.07
C ASN A 23 -3.47 -3.09 5.87
N TYR A 24 -3.90 -4.08 5.09
CA TYR A 24 -4.91 -3.87 4.04
C TYR A 24 -6.18 -3.26 4.62
N GLN A 25 -6.70 -2.25 3.92
CA GLN A 25 -7.98 -1.64 4.27
C GLN A 25 -9.16 -2.48 3.80
N TYR A 26 -10.30 -2.35 4.48
CA TYR A 26 -11.49 -3.19 4.28
C TYR A 26 -12.74 -2.35 4.10
N GLN A 27 -13.57 -2.66 3.09
CA GLN A 27 -14.86 -1.99 2.89
C GLN A 27 -15.83 -2.82 2.03
N ALA A 28 -17.08 -2.38 2.00
CA ALA A 28 -18.10 -2.92 1.10
C ALA A 28 -17.93 -2.39 -0.32
N PHE A 29 -17.88 -3.30 -1.30
CA PHE A 29 -17.92 -2.99 -2.73
C PHE A 29 -19.27 -3.39 -3.32
N GLY A 30 -19.67 -2.75 -4.43
CA GLY A 30 -20.97 -2.99 -5.03
C GLY A 30 -20.97 -2.83 -6.54
N VAL A 31 -21.89 -3.54 -7.20
CA VAL A 31 -22.10 -3.40 -8.64
C VAL A 31 -22.87 -2.09 -8.89
N PRO A 32 -22.39 -1.22 -9.80
CA PRO A 32 -23.10 0.01 -10.17
C PRO A 32 -24.53 -0.31 -10.63
N GLY A 33 -25.51 0.43 -10.12
CA GLY A 33 -26.93 0.28 -10.52
C GLY A 33 -27.72 -0.78 -9.74
N LEU A 34 -27.07 -1.64 -8.94
CA LEU A 34 -27.74 -2.59 -8.05
C LEU A 34 -27.74 -2.16 -6.57
N GLY A 35 -26.80 -1.29 -6.19
CA GLY A 35 -26.66 -0.81 -4.80
C GLY A 35 -27.46 0.46 -4.50
N LEU A 36 -28.07 0.51 -3.30
CA LEU A 36 -28.68 1.72 -2.72
C LEU A 36 -27.64 2.83 -2.45
N ARG A 37 -26.40 2.43 -2.12
CA ARG A 37 -25.28 3.36 -1.87
C ARG A 37 -24.59 3.70 -3.20
N ARG A 38 -24.65 4.98 -3.59
CA ARG A 38 -23.95 5.52 -4.78
C ARG A 38 -22.45 5.71 -4.48
N GLY A 39 -21.60 5.60 -5.51
CA GLY A 39 -20.14 5.74 -5.40
C GLY A 39 -19.36 4.43 -5.20
N LEU A 40 -20.05 3.29 -5.01
CA LEU A 40 -19.41 1.96 -4.95
C LEU A 40 -18.83 1.49 -6.30
N ALA A 41 -19.08 2.25 -7.37
CA ALA A 41 -18.72 1.95 -8.75
C ALA A 41 -17.26 2.28 -9.09
N ASP A 42 -16.64 3.15 -8.31
CA ASP A 42 -15.35 3.76 -8.64
C ASP A 42 -14.20 2.79 -8.36
N ASP A 43 -14.39 1.88 -7.41
CA ASP A 43 -13.45 0.84 -7.06
C ASP A 43 -13.86 -0.50 -7.70
N MET A 44 -12.92 -1.19 -8.34
CA MET A 44 -13.14 -2.51 -8.94
C MET A 44 -12.33 -3.56 -8.20
N VAL A 45 -12.92 -4.12 -7.15
CA VAL A 45 -12.30 -5.15 -6.31
C VAL A 45 -13.07 -6.45 -6.45
N VAL A 46 -12.35 -7.52 -6.78
CA VAL A 46 -12.91 -8.86 -7.00
C VAL A 46 -12.48 -9.78 -5.87
N ALA A 47 -13.46 -10.24 -5.09
CA ALA A 47 -13.28 -11.13 -3.95
C ALA A 47 -13.61 -12.59 -4.34
N PRO A 48 -12.65 -13.54 -4.31
CA PRO A 48 -12.89 -14.93 -4.66
C PRO A 48 -13.98 -15.61 -3.83
N TYR A 49 -14.12 -15.27 -2.55
CA TYR A 49 -15.16 -15.86 -1.70
C TYR A 49 -16.59 -15.54 -2.20
N ALA A 50 -16.79 -14.37 -2.83
CA ALA A 50 -18.08 -14.02 -3.44
C ALA A 50 -18.39 -14.91 -4.65
N THR A 51 -17.36 -15.34 -5.39
CA THR A 51 -17.50 -16.34 -6.46
C THR A 51 -17.84 -17.71 -5.89
N LEU A 52 -17.22 -18.10 -4.76
CA LEU A 52 -17.54 -19.35 -4.07
C LEU A 52 -18.99 -19.37 -3.60
N LEU A 53 -19.52 -18.27 -3.05
CA LEU A 53 -20.94 -18.18 -2.68
C LEU A 53 -21.89 -18.36 -3.88
N ALA A 54 -21.46 -17.95 -5.08
CA ALA A 54 -22.24 -18.14 -6.30
C ALA A 54 -22.34 -19.61 -6.75
N LEU A 55 -21.61 -20.54 -6.14
CA LEU A 55 -21.80 -21.98 -6.32
C LEU A 55 -23.24 -22.42 -6.03
N LEU A 56 -23.93 -21.72 -5.13
CA LEU A 56 -25.32 -21.98 -4.76
C LEU A 56 -26.32 -21.69 -5.89
N VAL A 57 -25.91 -20.91 -6.90
CA VAL A 57 -26.80 -20.41 -7.96
C VAL A 57 -26.35 -20.89 -9.34
N ALA A 58 -25.06 -20.77 -9.65
CA ALA A 58 -24.49 -21.12 -10.95
C ALA A 58 -23.15 -21.85 -10.81
N PRO A 59 -23.15 -23.14 -10.39
CA PRO A 59 -21.94 -23.88 -10.04
C PRO A 59 -20.87 -23.87 -11.14
N GLN A 60 -21.25 -24.17 -12.39
CA GLN A 60 -20.30 -24.27 -13.50
C GLN A 60 -19.63 -22.93 -13.78
N LYS A 61 -20.41 -21.84 -13.83
CA LYS A 61 -19.88 -20.48 -14.06
C LYS A 61 -18.96 -20.04 -12.92
N ALA A 62 -19.31 -20.38 -11.68
CA ALA A 62 -18.49 -20.08 -10.52
C ALA A 62 -17.14 -20.82 -10.60
N CYS A 63 -17.14 -22.11 -10.94
CA CYS A 63 -15.89 -22.87 -11.14
C CYS A 63 -15.01 -22.28 -12.25
N GLU A 64 -15.58 -21.95 -13.42
CA GLU A 64 -14.84 -21.30 -14.52
C GLU A 64 -14.19 -19.97 -14.10
N ASN A 65 -14.91 -19.17 -13.32
CA ASN A 65 -14.39 -17.91 -12.79
C ASN A 65 -13.32 -18.13 -11.72
N LEU A 66 -13.46 -19.14 -10.86
CA LEU A 66 -12.43 -19.51 -9.88
C LEU A 66 -11.13 -19.98 -10.54
N PHE A 67 -11.19 -20.77 -11.61
CA PHE A 67 -10.01 -21.13 -12.40
C PHE A 67 -9.34 -19.90 -13.03
N THR A 68 -10.15 -18.92 -13.46
CA THR A 68 -9.61 -17.65 -13.99
C THR A 68 -8.94 -16.84 -12.89
N LEU A 69 -9.54 -16.76 -11.71
CA LEU A 69 -8.96 -16.09 -10.54
C LEU A 69 -7.65 -16.77 -10.10
N GLU A 70 -7.62 -18.09 -10.05
CA GLU A 70 -6.42 -18.87 -9.74
C GLU A 70 -5.28 -18.58 -10.74
N LYS A 71 -5.58 -18.58 -12.04
CA LYS A 71 -4.60 -18.19 -13.09
C LYS A 71 -4.09 -16.76 -12.94
N ASN A 72 -4.90 -15.87 -12.37
CA ASN A 72 -4.52 -14.49 -12.06
C ASN A 72 -3.76 -14.37 -10.73
N GLY A 73 -3.36 -15.47 -10.08
CA GLY A 73 -2.61 -15.45 -8.83
C GLY A 73 -3.45 -15.24 -7.58
N ALA A 74 -4.77 -15.46 -7.66
CA ALA A 74 -5.67 -15.30 -6.51
C ALA A 74 -5.54 -16.39 -5.44
N CYS A 75 -4.74 -17.44 -5.67
CA CYS A 75 -4.60 -18.58 -4.76
C CYS A 75 -3.20 -18.63 -4.15
N GLY A 76 -3.12 -18.79 -2.83
CA GLY A 76 -1.88 -18.95 -2.08
C GLY A 76 -1.94 -20.15 -1.13
N GLU A 77 -1.08 -20.14 -0.10
CA GLU A 77 -0.89 -21.26 0.82
C GLU A 77 -2.19 -21.76 1.48
N TYR A 78 -3.03 -20.84 1.96
CA TYR A 78 -4.29 -21.16 2.64
C TYR A 78 -5.51 -21.09 1.72
N GLY A 79 -5.31 -21.25 0.41
CA GLY A 79 -6.34 -21.12 -0.61
C GLY A 79 -6.46 -19.70 -1.14
N PHE A 80 -7.65 -19.31 -1.58
CA PHE A 80 -7.87 -18.01 -2.21
C PHE A 80 -7.57 -16.86 -1.25
N TYR A 81 -6.79 -15.90 -1.74
CA TYR A 81 -6.58 -14.60 -1.13
C TYR A 81 -7.88 -13.80 -1.06
N GLU A 82 -7.83 -12.75 -0.25
CA GLU A 82 -8.95 -11.87 0.04
C GLU A 82 -9.57 -11.23 -1.21
N ALA A 83 -8.74 -10.64 -2.09
CA ALA A 83 -9.21 -9.98 -3.30
C ALA A 83 -8.13 -9.73 -4.35
N LEU A 84 -8.58 -9.42 -5.57
CA LEU A 84 -7.80 -8.78 -6.62
C LEU A 84 -8.37 -7.36 -6.85
N ASP A 85 -7.54 -6.34 -6.63
CA ASP A 85 -7.92 -4.94 -6.81
C ASP A 85 -7.49 -4.44 -8.19
N TYR A 86 -8.47 -4.12 -9.03
CA TYR A 86 -8.29 -3.59 -10.39
C TYR A 86 -8.50 -2.07 -10.45
N THR A 87 -8.54 -1.38 -9.30
CA THR A 87 -8.81 0.05 -9.25
C THR A 87 -7.63 0.86 -9.79
N PRO A 88 -7.76 1.60 -10.91
CA PRO A 88 -6.62 2.23 -11.59
C PRO A 88 -5.82 3.20 -10.72
N SER A 89 -6.46 3.93 -9.81
CA SER A 89 -5.80 4.89 -8.93
C SER A 89 -4.92 4.25 -7.85
N ARG A 90 -5.00 2.93 -7.66
CA ARG A 90 -4.21 2.14 -6.68
C ARG A 90 -3.16 1.24 -7.33
N LEU A 91 -3.02 1.32 -8.66
CA LEU A 91 -2.09 0.49 -9.43
C LEU A 91 -0.88 1.31 -9.88
N ALA A 92 0.29 0.67 -9.86
CA ALA A 92 1.48 1.22 -10.49
C ALA A 92 1.33 1.22 -12.02
N SER A 93 2.10 2.06 -12.71
CA SER A 93 2.09 2.11 -14.18
C SER A 93 2.38 0.74 -14.78
N GLY A 94 1.52 0.28 -15.69
CA GLY A 94 1.62 -1.04 -16.33
C GLY A 94 1.08 -2.22 -15.51
N GLN A 95 0.69 -2.02 -14.27
CA GLN A 95 0.08 -3.07 -13.44
C GLN A 95 -1.41 -3.22 -13.77
N LEU A 96 -1.87 -4.46 -14.01
CA LEU A 96 -3.26 -4.74 -14.36
C LEU A 96 -4.18 -4.86 -13.14
N PHE A 97 -3.64 -5.37 -12.03
CA PHE A 97 -4.31 -5.48 -10.74
C PHE A 97 -3.27 -5.73 -9.63
N SER A 98 -3.67 -5.52 -8.38
CA SER A 98 -2.91 -5.91 -7.18
C SER A 98 -3.60 -7.05 -6.46
N VAL A 99 -2.84 -8.03 -5.97
CA VAL A 99 -3.36 -9.11 -5.13
C VAL A 99 -3.36 -8.66 -3.67
N VAL A 100 -4.50 -8.74 -3.00
CA VAL A 100 -4.64 -8.46 -1.57
C VAL A 100 -4.27 -9.74 -0.81
N GLN A 101 -2.99 -9.88 -0.48
CA GLN A 101 -2.43 -11.08 0.13
C GLN A 101 -2.79 -11.22 1.62
N SER A 102 -4.08 -11.43 1.89
CA SER A 102 -4.63 -11.68 3.21
C SER A 102 -5.60 -12.87 3.15
N TRP A 103 -5.78 -13.56 4.27
CA TRP A 103 -6.80 -14.61 4.43
C TRP A 103 -7.69 -14.28 5.62
N MET A 104 -8.92 -13.86 5.34
CA MET A 104 -9.89 -13.60 6.39
C MET A 104 -10.61 -14.89 6.78
N ALA A 105 -10.53 -15.26 8.07
CA ALA A 105 -11.12 -16.48 8.58
C ALA A 105 -12.64 -16.59 8.29
N HIS A 106 -13.36 -15.47 8.32
CA HIS A 106 -14.80 -15.46 8.02
C HIS A 106 -15.07 -15.68 6.53
N HIS A 107 -14.28 -15.12 5.61
CA HIS A 107 -14.40 -15.39 4.18
C HIS A 107 -14.05 -16.84 3.81
N GLN A 108 -13.03 -17.41 4.44
CA GLN A 108 -12.74 -18.84 4.32
C GLN A 108 -13.90 -19.68 4.87
N GLY A 109 -14.46 -19.29 6.01
CA GLY A 109 -15.65 -19.91 6.58
C GLY A 109 -16.84 -19.90 5.61
N MET A 110 -17.13 -18.75 5.00
CA MET A 110 -18.19 -18.61 3.99
C MET A 110 -17.94 -19.48 2.75
N ALA A 111 -16.68 -19.52 2.27
CA ALA A 111 -16.27 -20.37 1.16
C ALA A 111 -16.49 -21.85 1.46
N PHE A 112 -16.05 -22.33 2.63
CA PHE A 112 -16.27 -23.71 3.05
C PHE A 112 -17.76 -24.03 3.24
N GLN A 113 -18.56 -23.07 3.71
CA GLN A 113 -20.01 -23.24 3.78
C GLN A 113 -20.65 -23.37 2.39
N ALA A 114 -20.20 -22.59 1.41
CA ALA A 114 -20.69 -22.71 0.03
C ALA A 114 -20.35 -24.06 -0.61
N LEU A 115 -19.09 -24.49 -0.46
CA LEU A 115 -18.63 -25.81 -0.92
C LEU A 115 -19.39 -26.94 -0.22
N GLY A 116 -19.49 -26.88 1.12
CA GLY A 116 -20.19 -27.88 1.91
C GLY A 116 -21.68 -27.93 1.60
N HIS A 117 -22.30 -26.79 1.28
CA HIS A 117 -23.69 -26.75 0.82
C HIS A 117 -23.85 -27.52 -0.50
N LEU A 118 -22.98 -27.26 -1.49
CA LEU A 118 -23.06 -27.91 -2.80
C LEU A 118 -22.74 -29.41 -2.73
N LEU A 119 -21.71 -29.79 -1.97
CA LEU A 119 -21.18 -31.17 -1.94
C LEU A 119 -21.94 -32.10 -1.00
N PHE A 120 -22.56 -31.58 0.06
CA PHE A 120 -23.20 -32.37 1.12
C PHE A 120 -24.69 -32.09 1.28
N ASP A 121 -25.33 -31.49 0.27
CA ASP A 121 -26.77 -31.20 0.26
C ASP A 121 -27.21 -30.29 1.43
N ALA A 122 -26.57 -29.12 1.52
CA ALA A 122 -26.96 -28.02 2.40
C ALA A 122 -27.11 -28.34 3.91
N PRO A 123 -26.16 -29.06 4.56
CA PRO A 123 -26.36 -29.56 5.92
C PRO A 123 -26.49 -28.45 6.98
N MET A 124 -25.78 -27.32 6.82
CA MET A 124 -25.92 -26.19 7.74
C MET A 124 -27.26 -25.50 7.57
N ALA A 125 -27.76 -25.30 6.34
CA ALA A 125 -29.06 -24.70 6.11
C ALA A 125 -30.16 -25.54 6.79
N THR A 126 -30.09 -26.86 6.67
CA THR A 126 -30.98 -27.79 7.37
C THR A 126 -30.90 -27.62 8.89
N ARG A 127 -29.68 -27.56 9.47
CA ARG A 127 -29.51 -27.34 10.92
C ARG A 127 -30.09 -26.00 11.39
N PHE A 128 -29.89 -24.93 10.62
CA PHE A 128 -30.46 -23.61 10.93
C PHE A 128 -31.99 -23.65 10.91
N MET A 129 -32.58 -24.32 9.92
CA MET A 129 -34.04 -24.44 9.78
C MET A 129 -34.70 -25.33 10.84
N LEU A 130 -33.93 -26.19 11.53
CA LEU A 130 -34.41 -26.94 12.70
C LEU A 130 -34.60 -26.04 13.93
N ASN A 131 -33.94 -24.88 14.00
CA ASN A 131 -34.11 -23.96 15.11
C ASN A 131 -35.44 -23.18 14.96
N PRO A 132 -36.37 -23.25 15.93
CA PRO A 132 -37.66 -22.57 15.86
C PRO A 132 -37.56 -21.05 15.67
N ALA A 133 -36.54 -20.39 16.24
CA ALA A 133 -36.33 -18.95 16.11
C ALA A 133 -35.92 -18.53 14.69
N PHE A 134 -35.13 -19.36 13.99
CA PHE A 134 -34.80 -19.13 12.59
C PHE A 134 -36.00 -19.44 11.69
N ARG A 135 -36.71 -20.54 11.98
CA ARG A 135 -37.87 -20.95 11.19
C ARG A 135 -38.99 -19.91 11.22
N SER A 136 -39.24 -19.26 12.37
CA SER A 136 -40.25 -18.20 12.51
C SER A 136 -39.92 -16.96 11.68
N ALA A 137 -38.64 -16.66 11.48
CA ALA A 137 -38.17 -15.54 10.67
C ALA A 137 -37.87 -15.91 9.20
N SER A 138 -38.05 -17.17 8.79
CA SER A 138 -37.62 -17.65 7.46
C SER A 138 -38.21 -16.86 6.29
N LEU A 139 -39.45 -16.37 6.41
CA LEU A 139 -40.09 -15.53 5.39
C LEU A 139 -39.45 -14.13 5.28
N LEU A 140 -38.82 -13.63 6.35
CA LEU A 140 -38.09 -12.35 6.35
C LEU A 140 -36.69 -12.47 5.74
N LEU A 141 -36.14 -13.69 5.69
CA LEU A 141 -34.83 -13.98 5.12
C LEU A 141 -34.88 -14.25 3.61
N GLN A 142 -36.08 -14.20 3.02
CA GLN A 142 -36.28 -14.34 1.58
C GLN A 142 -36.37 -12.95 0.95
N GLU A 143 -35.34 -12.55 0.23
CA GLU A 143 -35.42 -11.40 -0.66
C GLU A 143 -36.00 -11.85 -2.00
N ARG A 144 -37.09 -11.23 -2.44
CA ARG A 144 -37.62 -11.47 -3.78
C ARG A 144 -36.65 -10.86 -4.80
N VAL A 145 -36.13 -11.70 -5.70
CA VAL A 145 -35.44 -11.21 -6.89
C VAL A 145 -36.45 -10.35 -7.68
N PRO A 146 -36.17 -9.06 -7.95
CA PRO A 146 -37.09 -8.22 -8.69
C PRO A 146 -37.35 -8.80 -10.08
N ASP A 147 -38.61 -9.11 -10.41
CA ASP A 147 -39.00 -9.67 -11.72
C ASP A 147 -38.74 -8.68 -12.88
N ALA A 148 -38.69 -7.39 -12.57
CA ALA A 148 -38.21 -6.35 -13.45
C ALA A 148 -37.22 -5.50 -12.66
N VAL A 149 -35.94 -5.54 -13.06
CA VAL A 149 -35.04 -4.44 -12.75
C VAL A 149 -35.52 -3.27 -13.62
N GLU A 150 -36.56 -2.56 -13.18
CA GLU A 150 -36.77 -1.20 -13.67
C GLU A 150 -35.54 -0.41 -13.22
N LEU A 151 -34.51 -0.42 -14.07
CA LEU A 151 -33.39 0.49 -14.00
C LEU A 151 -33.98 1.90 -14.11
N TYR A 152 -34.34 2.46 -12.96
CA TYR A 152 -34.73 3.86 -12.85
C TYR A 152 -33.56 4.70 -13.39
N SER A 153 -33.69 5.14 -14.62
CA SER A 153 -32.89 6.21 -15.19
C SER A 153 -33.76 6.90 -16.25
N PRO A 154 -33.82 8.25 -16.34
CA PRO A 154 -32.74 9.17 -15.97
C PRO A 154 -33.23 10.48 -15.29
N ARG A 155 -32.26 11.36 -14.94
CA ARG A 155 -32.43 12.77 -14.55
C ARG A 155 -32.68 13.08 -13.07
N ARG A 156 -31.73 12.72 -12.23
CA ARG A 156 -31.11 13.76 -11.39
C ARG A 156 -29.61 13.61 -11.52
N HIS A 157 -29.00 14.51 -12.30
CA HIS A 157 -27.65 14.97 -12.03
C HIS A 157 -27.70 15.53 -10.60
N PHE A 158 -27.59 14.64 -9.61
CA PHE A 158 -26.82 15.04 -8.45
C PHE A 158 -25.42 15.06 -8.98
N GLU A 159 -24.80 16.23 -8.90
CA GLU A 159 -23.37 16.40 -9.12
C GLU A 159 -22.71 15.10 -8.70
N SER A 160 -22.00 14.47 -9.65
CA SER A 160 -20.84 13.71 -9.25
C SER A 160 -20.19 14.62 -8.22
N HIS A 161 -20.28 14.26 -6.94
CA HIS A 161 -19.14 14.51 -6.11
C HIS A 161 -18.07 13.83 -6.92
N GLU A 162 -17.33 14.64 -7.70
CA GLU A 162 -16.00 14.28 -8.13
C GLU A 162 -15.48 13.50 -6.96
N GLY A 163 -15.13 12.24 -7.21
CA GLY A 163 -14.44 11.44 -6.25
C GLY A 163 -13.19 12.22 -5.89
N ARG A 164 -13.32 13.17 -4.96
CA ARG A 164 -12.41 13.34 -3.86
C ARG A 164 -12.53 12.00 -3.17
N VAL A 165 -11.84 11.01 -3.75
CA VAL A 165 -11.02 10.07 -3.02
C VAL A 165 -10.69 10.84 -1.76
N LYS A 166 -11.31 10.46 -0.64
CA LYS A 166 -10.84 10.99 0.64
C LYS A 166 -9.35 10.74 0.55
N PRO A 167 -8.50 11.78 0.51
CA PRO A 167 -7.08 11.55 0.32
C PRO A 167 -6.75 10.47 1.33
N VAL A 168 -6.21 9.34 0.83
CA VAL A 168 -5.68 8.31 1.71
C VAL A 168 -4.89 9.11 2.73
N ARG A 169 -5.30 9.05 4.01
CA ARG A 169 -4.63 9.80 5.05
C ARG A 169 -3.29 9.10 5.20
N TYR A 170 -2.34 9.48 4.35
CA TYR A 170 -0.95 9.14 4.50
C TYR A 170 -0.52 9.89 5.76
N GLU A 171 -0.57 9.20 6.89
CA GLU A 171 0.04 9.70 8.10
C GLU A 171 1.54 9.38 7.98
N PRO A 172 2.39 10.39 7.74
CA PRO A 172 3.82 10.16 7.63
C PRO A 172 4.38 9.61 8.95
N ARG A 173 5.40 8.75 8.86
CA ARG A 173 6.20 8.39 10.04
C ARG A 173 7.19 9.51 10.30
N ILE A 174 6.98 10.25 11.39
CA ILE A 174 7.80 11.40 11.77
C ILE A 174 8.69 11.00 12.95
N PHE A 175 9.99 11.27 12.83
CA PHE A 175 10.98 11.05 13.87
C PHE A 175 11.71 12.36 14.16
N THR A 176 11.88 12.66 15.45
CA THR A 176 12.64 13.83 15.93
C THR A 176 14.06 13.48 16.36
N GLN A 177 14.43 12.20 16.22
CA GLN A 177 15.76 11.69 16.57
C GLN A 177 16.18 10.64 15.54
N ALA A 178 17.41 10.76 15.05
CA ALA A 178 17.96 9.82 14.08
C ALA A 178 18.38 8.49 14.72
N VAL A 179 18.74 8.51 16.01
CA VAL A 179 19.17 7.33 16.77
C VAL A 179 18.01 6.81 17.59
N THR A 180 17.53 5.62 17.24
CA THR A 180 16.47 4.90 17.94
C THR A 180 17.02 3.57 18.50
N PRO A 181 16.44 3.01 19.58
CA PRO A 181 16.86 1.70 20.10
C PRO A 181 16.75 0.56 19.07
N THR A 182 15.75 0.67 18.19
CA THR A 182 15.54 -0.22 17.06
C THR A 182 15.65 0.62 15.78
N PRO A 183 16.55 0.30 14.84
CA PRO A 183 16.71 1.07 13.62
C PRO A 183 15.43 1.13 12.81
N GLU A 184 14.94 2.35 12.59
CA GLU A 184 13.78 2.61 11.74
C GLU A 184 14.23 2.74 10.29
N ILE A 185 13.57 2.01 9.39
CA ILE A 185 13.92 1.96 7.98
C ILE A 185 12.75 2.34 7.10
N GLN A 186 13.05 2.88 5.91
CA GLN A 186 12.16 3.05 4.79
C GLN A 186 12.69 2.21 3.62
N LEU A 187 11.78 1.43 3.02
CA LEU A 187 12.04 0.70 1.78
C LEU A 187 11.33 1.44 0.64
N LEU A 188 12.08 1.78 -0.40
CA LEU A 188 11.55 2.41 -1.61
C LEU A 188 11.87 1.50 -2.79
N SER A 189 10.94 1.41 -3.75
CA SER A 189 11.12 0.58 -4.93
C SER A 189 10.18 0.96 -6.07
N ASN A 190 10.66 0.90 -7.32
CA ASN A 190 9.82 0.93 -8.53
C ASN A 190 9.58 -0.47 -9.12
N GLY A 191 10.07 -1.52 -8.44
CA GLY A 191 9.99 -2.92 -8.87
C GLY A 191 11.33 -3.48 -9.37
N HIS A 192 12.20 -2.63 -9.92
CA HIS A 192 13.55 -3.05 -10.34
C HIS A 192 14.65 -2.39 -9.50
N TYR A 193 14.56 -1.09 -9.23
CA TYR A 193 15.46 -0.41 -8.32
C TYR A 193 14.89 -0.48 -6.91
N HIS A 194 15.73 -0.81 -5.93
CA HIS A 194 15.35 -0.86 -4.53
C HIS A 194 16.34 -0.09 -3.67
N LEU A 195 15.82 0.67 -2.72
CA LEU A 195 16.57 1.42 -1.72
C LEU A 195 16.06 1.04 -0.33
N MET A 196 16.99 0.73 0.58
CA MET A 196 16.74 0.78 2.01
C MET A 196 17.45 2.02 2.55
N ILE A 197 16.75 2.84 3.33
CA ILE A 197 17.33 3.99 4.02
C ILE A 197 16.86 4.03 5.48
N THR A 198 17.75 4.39 6.40
CA THR A 198 17.48 4.50 7.83
C THR A 198 17.15 5.93 8.23
N THR A 199 16.67 6.14 9.46
CA THR A 199 16.55 7.48 10.07
C THR A 199 17.90 8.22 10.17
N GLY A 200 19.01 7.47 10.19
CA GLY A 200 20.35 8.03 10.13
C GLY A 200 20.77 8.53 8.74
N GLY A 201 20.05 8.14 7.68
CA GLY A 201 20.43 8.35 6.28
C GLY A 201 21.38 7.29 5.72
N GLY A 202 21.80 6.33 6.56
CA GLY A 202 22.48 5.14 6.11
C GLY A 202 21.56 4.23 5.31
N GLY A 203 22.11 3.31 4.53
CA GLY A 203 21.32 2.55 3.59
C GLY A 203 22.10 1.88 2.48
N TYR A 204 21.36 1.31 1.55
CA TYR A 204 21.92 0.70 0.34
C TYR A 204 20.92 0.67 -0.79
N SER A 205 21.46 0.60 -1.99
CA SER A 205 20.70 0.48 -3.23
C SER A 205 21.09 -0.77 -3.99
N ARG A 206 20.10 -1.36 -4.66
CA ARG A 206 20.26 -2.49 -5.58
C ARG A 206 19.41 -2.28 -6.82
N TRP A 207 19.92 -2.74 -7.95
CA TRP A 207 19.17 -2.87 -9.18
C TRP A 207 18.94 -4.35 -9.47
N LYS A 208 17.69 -4.78 -9.39
CA LYS A 208 17.27 -6.19 -9.41
C LYS A 208 18.02 -6.99 -8.35
N ASN A 209 18.92 -7.87 -8.79
CA ASN A 209 19.75 -8.72 -7.94
C ASN A 209 21.19 -8.22 -7.82
N ILE A 210 21.51 -7.04 -8.36
CA ILE A 210 22.85 -6.44 -8.36
C ILE A 210 22.89 -5.36 -7.29
N ALA A 211 23.76 -5.52 -6.29
CA ALA A 211 24.02 -4.47 -5.31
C ALA A 211 24.79 -3.32 -5.98
N LEU A 212 24.29 -2.10 -5.85
CA LEU A 212 24.96 -0.92 -6.39
C LEU A 212 25.88 -0.29 -5.35
N THR A 213 25.41 -0.17 -4.11
CA THR A 213 26.17 0.38 -2.99
C THR A 213 26.41 -0.67 -1.91
N ARG A 214 27.62 -0.64 -1.31
CA ARG A 214 28.02 -1.61 -0.30
C ARG A 214 27.21 -1.38 0.97
N TRP A 215 26.79 -2.48 1.57
CA TRP A 215 26.16 -2.47 2.89
C TRP A 215 26.50 -3.72 3.67
N ARG A 216 26.60 -3.55 4.98
CA ARG A 216 26.84 -4.62 5.94
C ARG A 216 25.79 -4.50 7.02
N SER A 217 25.07 -5.60 7.26
CA SER A 217 24.13 -5.67 8.36
C SER A 217 24.89 -5.59 9.68
N ASP A 218 24.85 -4.44 10.33
CA ASP A 218 25.39 -4.20 11.67
C ASP A 218 24.39 -3.35 12.43
N THR A 219 23.70 -3.94 13.41
CA THR A 219 22.67 -3.23 14.18
C THR A 219 23.24 -2.15 15.09
N THR A 220 24.57 -2.08 15.24
CA THR A 220 25.25 -1.07 16.05
C THR A 220 25.83 0.08 15.22
N ARG A 221 25.87 -0.05 13.88
CA ARG A 221 26.51 0.92 12.98
C ARG A 221 25.67 1.18 11.74
N ASP A 222 25.46 2.46 11.46
CA ASP A 222 24.64 2.93 10.33
C ASP A 222 25.42 3.84 9.37
N ASN A 223 26.73 3.62 9.26
CA ASN A 223 27.65 4.50 8.55
C ASN A 223 27.85 4.12 7.07
N TRP A 224 27.06 3.21 6.53
CA TRP A 224 27.08 2.82 5.11
C TRP A 224 25.95 3.51 4.37
N GLY A 225 26.20 4.03 3.17
CA GLY A 225 25.15 4.67 2.37
C GLY A 225 25.69 5.72 1.41
N THR A 226 24.77 6.50 0.88
CA THR A 226 25.05 7.64 0.00
C THR A 226 24.88 8.93 0.77
N PHE A 227 25.97 9.65 0.97
CA PHE A 227 26.01 10.84 1.81
C PHE A 227 26.46 12.06 1.01
N CYS A 228 26.09 13.25 1.49
CA CYS A 228 26.60 14.53 1.02
C CYS A 228 27.22 15.27 2.21
N TYR A 229 28.53 15.44 2.16
CA TYR A 229 29.30 16.22 3.12
C TYR A 229 29.19 17.69 2.77
N ILE A 230 29.01 18.51 3.79
CA ILE A 230 28.87 19.96 3.72
C ILE A 230 29.98 20.54 4.58
N ARG A 231 30.93 21.25 3.97
CA ARG A 231 32.06 21.85 4.66
C ARG A 231 32.01 23.37 4.57
N ASP A 232 32.24 24.03 5.69
CA ASP A 232 32.49 25.47 5.72
C ASP A 232 34.01 25.71 5.79
N PRO A 233 34.65 26.23 4.71
CA PRO A 233 36.09 26.45 4.68
C PRO A 233 36.56 27.57 5.61
N LEU A 234 35.66 28.42 6.14
CA LEU A 234 36.01 29.48 7.08
C LEU A 234 36.15 28.94 8.51
N THR A 235 35.26 28.03 8.93
CA THR A 235 35.28 27.43 10.27
C THR A 235 35.96 26.06 10.30
N ASP A 236 36.21 25.47 9.13
CA ASP A 236 36.65 24.08 8.93
C ASP A 236 35.68 23.03 9.48
N GLU A 237 34.43 23.43 9.74
CA GLU A 237 33.38 22.52 10.19
C GLU A 237 32.90 21.66 9.02
N VAL A 238 32.69 20.38 9.30
CA VAL A 238 32.17 19.40 8.35
C VAL A 238 30.93 18.75 8.92
N TRP A 239 29.86 18.75 8.13
CA TRP A 239 28.59 18.13 8.44
C TRP A 239 28.17 17.16 7.34
N SER A 240 27.15 16.36 7.64
CA SER A 240 26.46 15.53 6.67
C SER A 240 25.02 16.00 6.50
N ASN A 241 24.50 15.87 5.27
CA ASN A 241 23.12 16.22 4.91
C ASN A 241 22.06 15.38 5.65
N THR A 242 22.45 14.20 6.14
CA THR A 242 21.71 13.34 7.08
C THR A 242 22.50 13.16 8.37
N TRP A 243 21.94 12.51 9.38
CA TRP A 243 22.64 12.30 10.67
C TRP A 243 24.00 11.60 10.50
N GLN A 244 24.00 10.47 9.80
CA GLN A 244 25.21 9.74 9.42
C GLN A 244 25.86 10.40 8.18
N PRO A 245 27.19 10.27 8.02
CA PRO A 245 28.11 9.54 8.91
C PRO A 245 28.74 10.43 10.00
N MET A 246 28.48 11.75 10.01
CA MET A 246 29.21 12.67 10.89
C MET A 246 28.71 12.61 12.34
N GLY A 247 27.40 12.44 12.58
CA GLY A 247 26.74 12.08 13.85
C GLY A 247 27.05 12.86 15.13
N GLY A 248 28.01 13.80 15.16
CA GLY A 248 28.63 14.24 16.42
C GLY A 248 28.71 15.74 16.67
N ASN A 249 28.49 16.59 15.66
CA ASN A 249 28.81 18.02 15.76
C ASN A 249 27.60 18.98 15.68
N ALA A 250 26.36 18.48 15.63
CA ALA A 250 25.17 19.31 15.50
C ALA A 250 24.16 19.05 16.62
N ASP A 251 23.50 20.11 17.05
CA ASP A 251 22.36 20.04 17.96
C ASP A 251 21.23 19.21 17.31
N ILE A 252 20.96 18.04 17.88
CA ILE A 252 19.97 17.07 17.38
C ILE A 252 18.53 17.58 17.58
N SER A 253 18.34 18.62 18.42
CA SER A 253 17.00 19.05 18.85
C SER A 253 16.08 19.54 17.73
N ASN A 254 16.64 19.87 16.56
CA ASN A 254 15.90 20.39 15.42
C ASN A 254 15.95 19.48 14.18
N ASP A 255 16.44 18.25 14.33
CA ASP A 255 16.42 17.28 13.23
C ASP A 255 15.02 16.65 13.13
N GLU A 256 14.50 16.57 11.90
CA GLU A 256 13.21 15.93 11.59
C GLU A 256 13.41 14.96 10.43
N ILE A 257 12.90 13.74 10.60
CA ILE A 257 12.89 12.70 9.56
C ILE A 257 11.44 12.34 9.28
N ILE A 258 11.06 12.36 8.01
CA ILE A 258 9.71 12.04 7.55
C ILE A 258 9.80 10.91 6.54
N PHE A 259 9.21 9.76 6.86
CA PHE A 259 9.04 8.66 5.92
C PHE A 259 7.60 8.58 5.43
N THR A 260 7.47 8.46 4.11
CA THR A 260 6.21 8.30 3.38
C THR A 260 6.35 7.17 2.35
N ASP A 261 5.24 6.67 1.82
CA ASP A 261 5.27 5.68 0.75
C ASP A 261 6.00 6.18 -0.51
N ALA A 262 6.01 7.49 -0.73
CA ALA A 262 6.64 8.12 -1.90
C ALA A 262 8.14 8.42 -1.70
N GLY A 263 8.66 8.42 -0.46
CA GLY A 263 10.02 8.85 -0.21
C GLY A 263 10.39 9.09 1.26
N ALA A 264 11.62 9.53 1.44
CA ALA A 264 12.18 9.92 2.73
C ALA A 264 12.64 11.39 2.70
N GLU A 265 12.30 12.15 3.73
CA GLU A 265 12.78 13.52 3.93
C GLU A 265 13.58 13.63 5.23
N PHE A 266 14.66 14.39 5.18
CA PHE A 266 15.51 14.72 6.32
C PHE A 266 15.68 16.23 6.37
N THR A 267 15.35 16.83 7.50
CA THR A 267 15.59 18.24 7.78
C THR A 267 16.58 18.34 8.92
N ARG A 268 17.64 19.14 8.73
CA ARG A 268 18.66 19.39 9.73
C ARG A 268 18.99 20.87 9.83
N VAL A 269 19.37 21.32 11.02
CA VAL A 269 19.85 22.69 11.25
C VAL A 269 21.30 22.65 11.74
N LEU A 270 22.20 23.21 10.94
CA LEU A 270 23.63 23.23 11.13
C LEU A 270 24.08 24.67 11.39
N GLY A 271 23.92 25.13 12.64
CA GLY A 271 24.14 26.53 12.99
C GLY A 271 23.16 27.46 12.25
N SER A 272 23.68 28.30 11.34
CA SER A 272 22.85 29.20 10.52
C SER A 272 22.38 28.61 9.19
N VAL A 273 22.71 27.35 8.88
CA VAL A 273 22.36 26.69 7.62
C VAL A 273 21.34 25.59 7.89
N SER A 274 20.17 25.66 7.26
CA SER A 274 19.23 24.53 7.26
C SER A 274 19.41 23.70 5.99
N VAL A 275 19.42 22.37 6.15
CA VAL A 275 19.59 21.41 5.07
C VAL A 275 18.36 20.53 5.01
N LYS A 276 17.73 20.46 3.84
CA LYS A 276 16.65 19.52 3.56
C LYS A 276 17.10 18.53 2.49
N THR A 277 17.09 17.24 2.82
CA THR A 277 17.33 16.15 1.86
C THR A 277 16.03 15.43 1.59
N GLN A 278 15.68 15.25 0.31
CA GLN A 278 14.54 14.45 -0.12
C GLN A 278 15.04 13.32 -1.01
N VAL A 279 14.62 12.09 -0.72
CA VAL A 279 15.01 10.88 -1.42
C VAL A 279 13.78 10.17 -1.94
N VAL A 280 13.74 9.94 -3.26
CA VAL A 280 12.66 9.24 -3.96
C VAL A 280 13.24 8.30 -5.02
N ILE A 281 12.47 7.30 -5.44
CA ILE A 281 12.78 6.48 -6.61
C ILE A 281 11.82 6.87 -7.73
N SER A 282 12.33 7.00 -8.96
CA SER A 282 11.46 7.27 -10.11
C SER A 282 10.56 6.07 -10.39
N PRO A 283 9.24 6.27 -10.57
CA PRO A 283 8.35 5.17 -10.94
C PRO A 283 8.57 4.69 -12.39
N GLU A 284 9.19 5.51 -13.24
CA GLU A 284 9.39 5.22 -14.67
C GLU A 284 10.82 4.78 -14.98
N ASP A 285 11.80 5.34 -14.28
CA ASP A 285 13.22 5.09 -14.51
C ASP A 285 13.85 4.37 -13.32
N ASP A 286 14.83 3.50 -13.57
CA ASP A 286 15.57 2.78 -12.52
C ASP A 286 16.62 3.68 -11.84
N ILE A 287 16.17 4.81 -11.31
CA ILE A 287 17.00 5.85 -10.70
C ILE A 287 16.52 6.22 -9.30
N GLU A 288 17.49 6.53 -8.45
CA GLU A 288 17.30 7.16 -7.16
C GLU A 288 17.60 8.66 -7.28
N LEU A 289 16.65 9.49 -6.85
CA LEU A 289 16.80 10.94 -6.86
C LEU A 289 16.97 11.45 -5.42
N ARG A 290 18.11 12.10 -5.17
CA ARG A 290 18.40 12.80 -3.91
C ARG A 290 18.47 14.30 -4.17
N ARG A 291 17.50 15.05 -3.67
CA ARG A 291 17.49 16.52 -3.71
C ARG A 291 17.97 17.08 -2.38
N VAL A 292 19.07 17.83 -2.40
CA VAL A 292 19.61 18.53 -1.23
C VAL A 292 19.39 20.02 -1.40
N THR A 293 18.61 20.62 -0.51
CA THR A 293 18.31 22.06 -0.47
C THR A 293 19.00 22.66 0.74
N LEU A 294 19.87 23.64 0.51
CA LEU A 294 20.52 24.40 1.58
C LEU A 294 19.92 25.81 1.64
N VAL A 295 19.59 26.27 2.85
CA VAL A 295 19.14 27.64 3.10
C VAL A 295 19.99 28.24 4.19
N HIS A 296 20.67 29.35 3.89
CA HIS A 296 21.49 30.07 4.84
C HIS A 296 20.68 31.23 5.46
N HIS A 297 20.49 31.20 6.78
CA HIS A 297 19.72 32.18 7.56
C HIS A 297 20.58 33.27 8.19
N GLY A 298 21.90 33.26 7.95
CA GLY A 298 22.82 34.27 8.46
C GLY A 298 22.84 35.55 7.62
N ARG A 299 23.38 36.63 8.20
CA ARG A 299 23.43 37.96 7.58
C ARG A 299 24.62 38.17 6.65
N THR A 300 25.67 37.36 6.81
CA THR A 300 26.91 37.44 6.03
C THR A 300 26.95 36.33 4.97
N PRO A 301 27.39 36.59 3.72
CA PRO A 301 27.59 35.53 2.75
C PRO A 301 28.47 34.41 3.31
N ARG A 302 28.10 33.15 3.06
CA ARG A 302 28.90 31.96 3.38
C ARG A 302 29.22 31.20 2.11
N THR A 303 30.43 30.65 2.05
CA THR A 303 30.84 29.68 1.03
C THR A 303 30.75 28.30 1.64
N LEU A 304 30.14 27.34 0.94
CA LEU A 304 30.03 25.96 1.40
C LEU A 304 30.54 25.02 0.30
N GLU A 305 31.31 24.01 0.69
CA GLU A 305 31.77 22.94 -0.20
C GLU A 305 30.86 21.74 -0.02
N LEU A 306 30.37 21.18 -1.14
CA LEU A 306 29.53 19.99 -1.17
C LEU A 306 30.30 18.82 -1.77
N THR A 307 30.40 17.71 -1.06
CA THR A 307 31.05 16.48 -1.55
C THR A 307 30.12 15.30 -1.40
N THR A 308 29.74 14.67 -2.51
CA THR A 308 28.95 13.44 -2.49
C THR A 308 29.84 12.22 -2.34
N TYR A 309 29.34 11.21 -1.63
CA TYR A 309 30.04 9.96 -1.38
C TYR A 309 29.05 8.80 -1.46
N ALA A 310 29.47 7.74 -2.14
CA ALA A 310 28.84 6.44 -2.10
C ALA A 310 29.93 5.38 -2.25
N GLU A 311 29.83 4.28 -1.52
CA GLU A 311 30.72 3.15 -1.74
C GLU A 311 30.06 2.17 -2.71
N VAL A 312 30.55 2.12 -3.94
CA VAL A 312 30.07 1.20 -4.98
C VAL A 312 30.58 -0.22 -4.76
N VAL A 313 29.74 -1.21 -5.07
CA VAL A 313 30.15 -2.62 -5.11
C VAL A 313 30.74 -2.94 -6.48
N LEU A 314 31.81 -3.73 -6.50
CA LEU A 314 32.42 -4.31 -7.71
C LEU A 314 31.94 -5.75 -7.90
#